data_AF-A0A7W1J8U4-F1
#
_entry.id   AF-A0A7W1J8U4-F1
#
_cell.length_a   1.000
_cell.length_b   1.000
_cell.length_c   1.000
_cell.angle_alpha   90.00
_cell.angle_beta   90.00
_cell.angle_gamma   90.00
#
_symmetry.space_group_name_H-M   'P 1'
#
loop_
_entity.id
_entity.type
_entity.pdbx_description
1 polymer ?
#
loop_
_entity_poly.entity_id
_entity_poly.type
_entity_poly.pdbx_seq_one_letter_code
_entity_poly.pdbx_strand_id
1 'polypeptide(L)'
;VFATPATETGSDLVEIRTVVVESGELADCQLVAVHDIVTTVPGMIAAASNLLPVQGYATTEGADLVVTCGAIHGLRVGDRLRIWSGSAAERGTPAATATVSVVARASAIVVIDGAPQELRGRPVSRTER
;
A
#
# COMPACT_ATOMS: atom_id res chain seq x y z
N VAL A 1 -57.57 2.00 -22.57
CA VAL A 1 -56.33 1.30 -22.97
C VAL A 1 -55.20 2.31 -22.80
N PHE A 2 -54.45 2.22 -21.70
CA PHE A 2 -53.25 3.02 -21.50
C PHE A 2 -52.06 2.14 -21.84
N ALA A 3 -51.33 2.50 -22.89
CA ALA A 3 -50.05 1.88 -23.22
C ALA A 3 -48.99 2.46 -22.27
N THR A 4 -48.37 1.60 -21.48
CA THR A 4 -47.16 1.91 -20.72
C THR A 4 -46.04 2.20 -21.72
N PRO A 5 -45.30 3.32 -21.60
CA PRO A 5 -44.15 3.56 -22.48
C PRO A 5 -43.06 2.52 -22.19
N ALA A 6 -42.42 2.08 -23.25
CA ALA A 6 -41.32 1.12 -23.23
C ALA A 6 -40.22 1.60 -22.28
N THR A 7 -39.87 0.78 -21.28
CA THR A 7 -38.56 0.87 -20.64
C THR A 7 -37.53 0.38 -21.65
N GLU A 8 -37.00 1.30 -22.46
CA GLU A 8 -35.70 1.10 -23.10
C GLU A 8 -34.72 0.77 -21.99
N THR A 9 -34.36 -0.52 -21.90
CA THR A 9 -33.32 -1.01 -21.02
C THR A 9 -32.00 -0.67 -21.70
N GLY A 10 -31.68 0.63 -21.75
CA GLY A 10 -30.35 1.11 -22.09
C GLY A 10 -29.40 0.50 -21.07
N SER A 11 -28.51 -0.36 -21.54
CA SER A 11 -27.43 -0.93 -20.76
C SER A 11 -26.44 0.19 -20.40
N ASP A 12 -26.80 1.02 -19.43
CA ASP A 12 -25.94 2.07 -18.87
C ASP A 12 -24.87 1.40 -18.02
N LEU A 13 -23.90 0.81 -18.72
CA LEU A 13 -22.69 0.25 -18.14
C LEU A 13 -21.60 1.31 -18.22
N VAL A 14 -20.90 1.52 -17.11
CA VAL A 14 -19.69 2.33 -17.04
C VAL A 14 -18.48 1.44 -16.79
N GLU A 15 -17.37 1.76 -17.43
CA GLU A 15 -16.10 1.14 -17.14
C GLU A 15 -15.46 1.85 -15.94
N ILE A 16 -15.20 1.09 -14.88
CA ILE A 16 -14.52 1.57 -13.67
C ILE A 16 -13.13 0.96 -13.66
N ARG A 17 -12.12 1.82 -13.56
CA ARG A 17 -10.71 1.43 -13.48
C ARG A 17 -10.15 1.85 -12.13
N THR A 18 -9.52 0.92 -11.43
CA THR A 18 -8.76 1.22 -10.22
C THR A 18 -7.29 1.34 -10.58
N VAL A 19 -6.68 2.47 -10.22
CA VAL A 19 -5.29 2.79 -10.58
C VAL A 19 -4.51 3.09 -9.31
N VAL A 20 -3.30 2.56 -9.22
CA VAL A 20 -2.35 2.88 -8.15
C VAL A 20 -1.81 4.28 -8.40
N VAL A 21 -2.12 5.24 -7.53
CA VAL A 21 -1.76 6.66 -7.75
C VAL A 21 -0.24 6.87 -7.87
N GLU A 22 0.55 6.12 -7.08
CA GLU A 22 2.02 6.27 -7.05
C GLU A 22 2.71 5.74 -8.31
N SER A 23 2.27 4.60 -8.87
CA SER A 23 2.90 3.98 -10.06
C SER A 23 2.15 4.26 -11.37
N GLY A 24 0.89 4.69 -11.30
CA GLY A 24 -0.01 4.82 -12.46
C GLY A 24 -0.47 3.47 -13.03
N GLU A 25 -0.17 2.35 -12.37
CA GLU A 25 -0.51 1.01 -12.86
C GLU A 25 -2.01 0.71 -12.66
N LEU A 26 -2.61 0.03 -13.65
CA LEU A 26 -3.98 -0.46 -13.59
C LEU A 26 -4.04 -1.65 -12.62
N ALA A 27 -4.72 -1.48 -11.49
CA ALA A 27 -4.92 -2.52 -10.49
C ALA A 27 -6.12 -3.42 -10.83
N ASP A 28 -7.19 -2.83 -11.37
CA ASP A 28 -8.41 -3.55 -11.73
C ASP A 28 -9.25 -2.76 -12.76
N CYS A 29 -10.11 -3.46 -13.50
CA CYS A 29 -11.02 -2.88 -14.47
C CYS A 29 -12.29 -3.70 -14.62
N GLN A 30 -13.46 -3.06 -14.46
CA GLN A 30 -14.75 -3.74 -14.55
C GLN A 30 -15.82 -2.87 -15.22
N LEU A 31 -16.70 -3.50 -16.01
CA LEU A 31 -17.95 -2.88 -16.46
C LEU A 31 -19.03 -3.05 -15.38
N VAL A 32 -19.60 -1.93 -14.94
CA VAL A 32 -20.56 -1.87 -13.84
C VAL A 32 -21.79 -1.10 -14.29
N ALA A 33 -22.98 -1.63 -13.99
CA ALA A 33 -24.21 -0.89 -14.25
C ALA A 33 -24.27 0.37 -13.38
N VAL A 34 -24.72 1.49 -13.93
CA VAL A 34 -24.71 2.78 -13.23
C VAL A 34 -25.40 2.73 -11.87
N HIS A 35 -26.48 1.94 -11.74
CA HIS A 35 -27.21 1.77 -10.49
C HIS A 35 -26.48 0.94 -9.42
N ASP A 36 -25.47 0.15 -9.81
CA ASP A 36 -24.67 -0.70 -8.92
C ASP A 36 -23.33 -0.06 -8.52
N ILE A 37 -23.00 1.13 -9.02
CA ILE A 37 -21.70 1.79 -8.75
C ILE A 37 -21.47 1.95 -7.25
N VAL A 38 -22.49 2.41 -6.51
CA VAL A 38 -22.36 2.74 -5.07
C VAL A 38 -22.01 1.52 -4.24
N THR A 39 -22.48 0.33 -4.64
CA THR A 39 -22.19 -0.93 -3.95
C THR A 39 -20.92 -1.62 -4.46
N THR A 40 -20.60 -1.46 -5.74
CA THR A 40 -19.47 -2.16 -6.40
C THR A 40 -18.13 -1.47 -6.16
N VAL A 41 -18.06 -0.14 -6.28
CA VAL A 41 -16.81 0.62 -6.17
C VAL A 41 -16.09 0.41 -4.83
N PRO A 42 -16.75 0.43 -3.66
CA PRO A 42 -16.08 0.17 -2.39
C PRO A 42 -15.42 -1.22 -2.34
N GLY A 43 -16.05 -2.23 -2.93
CA GLY A 43 -15.50 -3.58 -3.02
C GLY A 43 -14.25 -3.65 -3.90
N MET A 44 -14.27 -2.98 -5.05
CA MET A 44 -13.10 -2.86 -5.94
C MET A 44 -11.94 -2.14 -5.24
N ILE A 45 -12.22 -1.03 -4.52
CA ILE A 45 -11.20 -0.30 -3.75
C ILE A 45 -10.59 -1.19 -2.66
N ALA A 46 -11.42 -1.93 -1.92
CA ALA A 46 -10.95 -2.83 -0.87
C ALA A 46 -10.09 -3.95 -1.45
N ALA A 47 -10.49 -4.55 -2.57
CA ALA A 47 -9.72 -5.58 -3.25
C ALA A 47 -8.37 -5.06 -3.75
N ALA A 48 -8.35 -3.90 -4.41
CA ALA A 48 -7.12 -3.28 -4.88
C ALA A 48 -6.19 -2.88 -3.73
N SER A 49 -6.75 -2.35 -2.63
CA SER A 49 -5.97 -1.99 -1.44
C SER A 49 -5.28 -3.21 -0.81
N ASN A 50 -5.89 -4.40 -0.89
CA ASN A 50 -5.29 -5.64 -0.39
C ASN A 50 -4.14 -6.15 -1.28
N LEU A 51 -4.02 -5.69 -2.52
CA LEU A 51 -2.95 -6.06 -3.45
C LEU A 51 -1.75 -5.12 -3.36
N LEU A 52 -1.92 -3.93 -2.78
CA LEU A 52 -0.84 -2.98 -2.63
C LEU A 52 0.18 -3.47 -1.60
N PRO A 53 1.49 -3.32 -1.87
CA PRO A 53 2.50 -3.64 -0.87
C PRO A 53 2.31 -2.73 0.35
N VAL A 54 2.32 -3.32 1.54
CA VAL A 54 2.27 -2.56 2.79
C VAL A 54 3.50 -1.66 2.87
N GLN A 55 3.27 -0.35 2.93
CA GLN A 55 4.32 0.65 3.11
C GLN A 55 4.14 1.35 4.45
N GLY A 56 5.25 1.73 5.07
CA GLY A 56 5.27 2.46 6.33
C GLY A 56 6.64 3.06 6.59
N TYR A 57 6.70 4.01 7.53
CA TYR A 57 7.95 4.60 7.97
C TYR A 57 8.54 3.77 9.09
N ALA A 58 9.86 3.62 9.09
CA ALA A 58 10.59 3.01 10.19
C ALA A 58 11.26 4.09 11.04
N THR A 59 11.05 4.06 12.35
CA THR A 59 11.67 4.97 13.32
C THR A 59 12.27 4.16 14.46
N THR A 60 13.39 4.63 15.00
CA THR A 60 14.02 4.00 16.18
C THR A 60 13.44 4.58 17.46
N GLU A 61 12.86 3.74 18.32
CA GLU A 61 12.41 4.10 19.66
C GLU A 61 13.29 3.37 20.68
N GLY A 62 14.30 4.08 21.22
CA GLY A 62 15.30 3.45 22.09
C GLY A 62 16.13 2.42 21.32
N ALA A 63 16.04 1.15 21.71
CA ALA A 63 16.71 0.03 21.05
C ALA A 63 15.86 -0.66 19.97
N ASP A 64 14.57 -0.33 19.90
CA ASP A 64 13.61 -0.99 19.01
C ASP A 64 13.45 -0.21 17.70
N LEU A 65 13.28 -0.94 16.59
CA LEU A 65 12.86 -0.37 15.32
C LEU A 65 11.36 -0.55 15.16
N VAL A 66 10.63 0.56 15.13
CA VAL A 66 9.17 0.60 15.04
C VAL A 66 8.77 1.02 13.63
N VAL A 67 7.84 0.29 13.02
CA VAL A 67 7.24 0.67 11.74
C VAL A 67 5.82 1.19 11.93
N THR A 68 5.42 2.20 11.16
CA THR A 68 4.08 2.83 11.21
C THR A 68 3.00 2.02 10.48
N CYS A 69 3.20 0.71 10.35
CA CYS A 69 2.24 -0.23 9.79
C CYS A 69 2.10 -1.41 10.77
N GLY A 70 0.92 -2.03 10.81
CA GLY A 70 0.55 -3.02 11.85
C GLY A 70 -0.60 -3.91 11.39
N ALA A 71 -1.35 -4.51 12.31
CA ALA A 71 -2.39 -5.50 12.00
C ALA A 71 -3.47 -4.99 11.02
N ILE A 72 -3.86 -3.71 11.10
CA ILE A 72 -4.85 -3.12 10.17
C ILE A 72 -4.33 -3.03 8.73
N HIS A 73 -3.02 -3.08 8.57
CA HIS A 73 -2.34 -3.09 7.28
C HIS A 73 -2.01 -4.53 6.84
N GLY A 74 -2.46 -5.55 7.57
CA GLY A 74 -2.26 -6.97 7.22
C GLY A 74 -0.96 -7.60 7.73
N LEU A 75 -0.13 -6.87 8.50
CA LEU A 75 1.11 -7.40 9.06
C LEU A 75 0.87 -8.47 10.12
N ARG A 76 1.75 -9.46 10.12
CA ARG A 76 1.79 -10.58 11.06
C ARG A 76 3.19 -10.77 11.62
N VAL A 77 3.28 -11.33 12.82
CA VAL A 77 4.56 -11.74 13.40
C VAL A 77 5.22 -12.78 12.49
N GLY A 78 6.50 -12.57 12.19
CA GLY A 78 7.27 -13.40 11.26
C GLY A 78 7.27 -12.90 9.81
N ASP A 79 6.45 -11.90 9.46
CA ASP A 79 6.52 -11.28 8.14
C ASP A 79 7.90 -10.64 7.91
N ARG A 80 8.38 -10.69 6.67
CA ARG A 80 9.66 -10.09 6.28
C ARG A 80 9.45 -8.80 5.50
N LEU A 81 10.11 -7.75 5.95
CA LEU A 81 10.06 -6.42 5.36
C LEU A 81 11.41 -6.06 4.73
N ARG A 82 11.36 -5.25 3.68
CA ARG A 82 12.54 -4.58 3.11
C ARG A 82 12.53 -3.12 3.54
N ILE A 83 13.62 -2.70 4.18
CA ILE A 83 13.85 -1.33 4.61
C ILE A 83 14.67 -0.64 3.53
N TRP A 84 14.26 0.58 3.17
CA TRP A 84 14.90 1.41 2.17
C TRP A 84 15.39 2.70 2.83
N SER A 85 16.59 3.15 2.49
CA SER A 85 17.09 4.46 2.89
C SER A 85 16.61 5.50 1.88
N GLY A 86 15.55 6.24 2.20
CA GLY A 86 14.94 7.23 1.30
C GLY A 86 13.76 7.97 1.95
N SER A 87 13.05 8.78 1.16
CA SER A 87 11.78 9.38 1.59
C SER A 87 10.62 8.49 1.13
N ALA A 88 9.39 8.71 1.63
CA ALA A 88 8.24 7.96 1.11
C ALA A 88 7.93 8.28 -0.36
N ALA A 89 8.29 9.48 -0.83
CA ALA A 89 8.07 9.87 -2.22
C ALA A 89 9.07 9.21 -3.18
N GLU A 90 10.25 8.83 -2.69
CA GLU A 90 11.31 8.22 -3.50
C GLU A 90 11.98 7.10 -2.70
N ARG A 91 11.67 5.84 -3.06
CA ARG A 91 12.46 4.70 -2.57
C ARG A 91 13.90 4.91 -3.00
N GLY A 92 14.77 5.18 -2.03
CA GLY A 92 16.20 5.26 -2.28
C GLY A 92 16.82 3.87 -2.41
N THR A 93 17.99 3.64 -1.84
CA THR A 93 18.65 2.34 -1.88
C THR A 93 18.06 1.35 -0.85
N PRO A 94 17.96 0.05 -1.18
CA PRO A 94 17.57 -0.95 -0.19
C PRO A 94 18.66 -1.02 0.88
N ALA A 95 18.27 -0.85 2.13
CA ALA A 95 19.18 -0.70 3.25
C ALA A 95 19.28 -1.98 4.10
N ALA A 96 18.14 -2.65 4.34
CA ALA A 96 18.12 -3.86 5.16
C ALA A 96 16.88 -4.73 4.89
N THR A 97 16.92 -5.96 5.40
CA THR A 97 15.74 -6.81 5.61
C THR A 97 15.44 -6.88 7.10
N ALA A 98 14.17 -6.96 7.48
CA ALA A 98 13.78 -7.08 8.87
C ALA A 98 12.61 -8.06 9.02
N THR A 99 12.56 -8.73 10.16
CA THR A 99 11.47 -9.64 10.53
C THR A 99 10.59 -8.98 11.60
N VAL A 100 9.27 -9.03 11.40
CA VAL A 100 8.30 -8.51 12.36
C VAL A 100 8.30 -9.36 13.63
N SER A 101 8.59 -8.75 14.78
CA SER A 101 8.62 -9.44 16.08
C SER A 101 7.36 -9.19 16.90
N VAL A 102 6.80 -7.98 16.85
CA VAL A 102 5.59 -7.58 17.58
C VAL A 102 4.67 -6.82 16.65
N VAL A 103 3.37 -7.09 16.69
CA VAL A 103 2.36 -6.37 15.92
C VAL A 103 1.34 -5.74 16.85
N ALA A 104 1.17 -4.42 16.73
CA ALA A 104 0.07 -3.66 17.29
C ALA A 104 -0.96 -3.34 16.19
N ARG A 105 -2.03 -2.63 16.54
CA ARG A 105 -3.11 -2.29 15.59
C ARG A 105 -2.57 -1.55 14.36
N ALA A 106 -1.82 -0.47 14.56
CA ALA A 106 -1.34 0.40 13.48
C ALA A 106 0.20 0.50 13.40
N SER A 107 0.92 -0.21 14.25
CA SER A 107 2.38 -0.24 14.27
C SER A 107 2.90 -1.64 14.52
N ALA A 108 4.19 -1.86 14.30
CA ALA A 108 4.86 -3.11 14.59
C ALA A 108 6.32 -2.86 14.98
N ILE A 109 6.89 -3.74 15.80
CA ILE A 109 8.33 -3.77 16.09
C ILE A 109 8.95 -4.79 15.15
N VAL A 110 10.10 -4.45 14.59
CA VAL A 110 10.84 -5.30 13.66
C VAL A 110 12.28 -5.46 14.12
N VAL A 111 12.85 -6.63 13.81
CA VAL A 111 14.26 -6.95 14.09
C VAL A 111 14.97 -7.04 12.75
N ILE A 112 16.06 -6.28 12.58
CA ILE A 112 16.86 -6.32 11.35
C ILE A 112 17.53 -7.69 11.22
N ASP A 113 17.35 -8.33 10.07
CA ASP A 113 17.98 -9.60 9.73
C ASP A 113 19.45 -9.35 9.34
N GLY A 114 20.40 -9.76 10.19
CA GLY A 114 21.84 -9.65 9.95
C GLY A 114 22.56 -8.68 10.90
N ALA A 115 23.90 -8.68 10.86
CA ALA A 115 24.70 -7.73 11.64
C ALA A 115 24.34 -6.28 11.23
N PRO A 116 24.27 -5.32 12.17
CA PRO A 116 23.87 -3.94 11.88
C PRO A 116 24.94 -3.23 11.06
N GLN A 117 24.96 -3.49 9.76
CA GLN A 117 25.77 -2.75 8.79
C GLN A 117 25.04 -1.44 8.53
N GLU A 118 25.41 -0.42 9.30
CA GLU A 118 25.35 0.99 8.92
C GLU A 118 24.02 1.50 8.33
N LEU A 119 22.95 1.55 9.14
CA LEU A 119 21.89 2.55 8.96
C LEU A 119 22.32 3.94 9.48
N ARG A 120 23.55 4.09 10.00
CA ARG A 120 24.15 5.38 10.28
C ARG A 120 24.58 6.00 8.95
N GLY A 121 23.86 7.04 8.55
CA GLY A 121 24.03 7.74 7.28
C GLY A 121 25.49 7.87 6.87
N ARG A 122 25.80 7.34 5.69
CA ARG A 122 27.03 7.68 5.00
C ARG A 122 26.96 9.18 4.70
N PRO A 123 27.88 10.02 5.21
CA PRO A 123 27.92 11.42 4.82
C PRO A 123 28.10 11.46 3.31
N VAL A 124 27.16 12.10 2.62
CA VAL A 124 27.23 12.33 1.19
C VAL A 124 28.44 13.23 0.98
N SER A 125 29.54 12.68 0.47
CA SER A 125 30.68 13.48 0.01
C SER A 125 30.19 14.30 -1.18
N ARG A 126 29.79 15.54 -0.89
CA ARG A 126 29.56 16.59 -1.87
C ARG A 126 30.85 16.76 -2.66
N THR A 127 30.89 16.16 -3.85
CA THR A 127 31.95 16.46 -4.81
C THR A 127 31.54 17.78 -5.46
N GLU A 128 32.10 18.88 -4.97
CA GLU A 128 32.06 20.15 -5.72
C GLU A 128 32.86 19.97 -7.01
N ARG A 129 32.22 20.29 -8.13
CA ARG A 129 32.85 20.63 -9.39
C ARG A 129 32.27 21.95 -9.86
#